data_AF-I6Z6Y2-F1
#
_entry.id   AF-I6Z6Y2-F1
#
_cell.length_a   1.000
_cell.length_b   1.000
_cell.length_c   1.000
_cell.angle_alpha   90.00
_cell.angle_beta   90.00
_cell.angle_gamma   90.00
#
_symmetry.space_group_name_H-M   'P 1'
#
loop_
_entity.id
_entity.type
_entity.pdbx_description
1 polymer ?
#
loop_
_entity_poly.entity_id
_entity_poly.type
_entity_poly.pdbx_seq_one_letter_code
_entity_poly.pdbx_strand_id
1 'polypeptide(L)'
;MGQYRQFLLPQPLCKKEKLSHLGGGIRLVGNQAQEQEVIKTEEERKDLKQGEVMGEVKKMLGEEKGEPLCAWLPNQGKGLEFLVCVYENQLTTPYLFHYDLRNQLGKGKRVKQVENITFTLGPSTMKFKNESGVGVKGITKLYLTTLFRQKHTTLTPERNCQITKNARNYQFTCTDSNQKNQVVVGRVDLEPVKQSHHKTLTR
;
A
#
# COMPACT_ATOMS: atom_id res chain seq x y z
N MET A 1 -28.61 18.32 -54.31
CA MET A 1 -29.98 17.82 -54.02
C MET A 1 -29.89 16.31 -53.84
N GLY A 2 -30.28 15.79 -52.68
CA GLY A 2 -30.23 14.36 -52.37
C GLY A 2 -30.66 14.16 -50.91
N GLN A 3 -31.81 13.51 -50.73
CA GLN A 3 -32.71 13.61 -49.59
C GLN A 3 -32.23 12.89 -48.32
N TYR A 4 -32.51 13.51 -47.17
CA TYR A 4 -32.52 12.87 -45.85
C TYR A 4 -33.63 11.82 -45.77
N ARG A 5 -33.32 10.63 -45.24
CA ARG A 5 -34.32 9.68 -44.73
C ARG A 5 -34.08 9.46 -43.24
N GLN A 6 -34.94 10.07 -42.43
CA GLN A 6 -35.20 9.68 -41.05
C GLN A 6 -35.90 8.32 -41.05
N PHE A 7 -35.47 7.39 -40.19
CA PHE A 7 -36.26 6.23 -39.81
C PHE A 7 -36.54 6.27 -38.32
N LEU A 8 -37.83 6.38 -38.01
CA LEU A 8 -38.44 6.29 -36.69
C LEU A 8 -38.48 4.83 -36.21
N LEU A 9 -38.20 4.66 -34.92
CA LEU A 9 -38.42 3.43 -34.15
C LEU A 9 -39.92 3.11 -34.04
N PRO A 10 -40.25 1.82 -33.87
CA PRO A 10 -41.25 1.42 -32.90
C PRO A 10 -40.73 0.36 -31.93
N GLN A 11 -40.82 0.65 -30.63
CA GLN A 11 -40.87 -0.38 -29.59
C GLN A 11 -42.30 -0.92 -29.49
N PRO A 12 -42.49 -2.21 -29.24
CA PRO A 12 -43.67 -2.70 -28.55
C PRO A 12 -43.34 -3.30 -27.18
N LEU A 13 -44.20 -2.91 -26.24
CA LEU A 13 -44.46 -3.42 -24.90
C LEU A 13 -44.83 -4.91 -24.84
N CYS A 14 -44.88 -5.41 -23.59
CA CYS A 14 -45.59 -6.59 -23.05
C CYS A 14 -44.76 -7.89 -22.96
N LYS A 15 -44.83 -8.72 -21.90
CA LYS A 15 -45.81 -8.89 -20.81
C LYS A 15 -45.15 -9.67 -19.65
N LYS A 16 -45.61 -9.45 -18.42
CA LYS A 16 -45.37 -10.34 -17.27
C LYS A 16 -46.21 -11.61 -17.43
N GLU A 17 -45.60 -12.77 -17.24
CA GLU A 17 -46.30 -14.01 -16.89
C GLU A 17 -45.70 -14.59 -15.60
N LYS A 18 -46.55 -14.70 -14.58
CA LYS A 18 -46.40 -15.67 -13.50
C LYS A 18 -46.95 -16.99 -14.04
N LEU A 19 -46.23 -18.10 -13.88
CA LEU A 19 -46.87 -19.38 -13.64
C LEU A 19 -45.96 -20.27 -12.78
N SER A 20 -46.50 -20.63 -11.63
CA SER A 20 -46.07 -21.67 -10.70
C SER A 20 -46.24 -23.06 -11.33
N HIS A 21 -45.30 -23.98 -11.10
CA HIS A 21 -45.64 -25.39 -10.89
C HIS A 21 -44.56 -26.15 -10.10
N LEU A 22 -45.05 -26.96 -9.16
CA LEU A 22 -44.35 -27.84 -8.24
C LEU A 22 -43.73 -29.06 -8.94
N GLY A 23 -42.67 -29.60 -8.33
CA GLY A 23 -42.41 -31.05 -8.34
C GLY A 23 -40.95 -31.43 -8.59
N GLY A 24 -40.26 -31.93 -7.55
CA GLY A 24 -38.95 -32.56 -7.71
C GLY A 24 -38.13 -32.59 -6.44
N GLY A 25 -38.59 -33.33 -5.43
CA GLY A 25 -37.81 -33.58 -4.22
C GLY A 25 -36.64 -34.51 -4.49
N ILE A 26 -35.43 -34.02 -4.28
CA ILE A 26 -34.25 -34.85 -3.95
C ILE A 26 -33.59 -34.19 -2.74
N ARG A 27 -33.73 -34.84 -1.59
CA ARG A 27 -32.98 -34.52 -0.36
C ARG A 27 -31.52 -34.90 -0.59
N LEU A 28 -30.67 -33.91 -0.83
CA LEU A 28 -29.22 -34.05 -0.66
C LEU A 28 -28.87 -33.45 0.71
N VAL A 29 -28.68 -34.34 1.68
CA VAL A 29 -28.11 -34.01 2.99
C VAL A 29 -26.62 -33.78 2.78
N GLY A 30 -26.25 -32.54 2.44
CA GLY A 30 -24.88 -32.07 2.45
C GLY A 30 -24.54 -31.60 3.87
N ASN A 31 -23.64 -32.32 4.53
CA ASN A 31 -23.01 -31.93 5.79
C ASN A 31 -22.63 -30.44 5.76
N GLN A 32 -23.30 -29.64 6.59
CA GLN A 32 -22.81 -28.31 6.95
C GLN A 32 -21.55 -28.48 7.79
N ALA A 33 -20.40 -28.53 7.12
CA ALA A 33 -19.17 -28.08 7.75
C ALA A 33 -19.38 -26.60 8.07
N GLN A 34 -19.58 -26.29 9.35
CA GLN A 34 -19.52 -24.93 9.86
C GLN A 34 -18.15 -24.36 9.48
N GLU A 35 -18.13 -23.56 8.43
CA GLU A 35 -17.04 -22.65 8.13
C GLU A 35 -17.04 -21.64 9.28
N GLN A 36 -16.18 -21.91 10.26
CA GLN A 36 -15.95 -21.06 11.40
C GLN A 36 -15.27 -19.80 10.86
N GLU A 37 -16.08 -18.83 10.46
CA GLU A 37 -15.65 -17.50 10.09
C GLU A 37 -14.98 -16.90 11.34
N VAL A 38 -13.65 -16.99 11.41
CA VAL A 38 -12.86 -16.32 12.43
C VAL A 38 -13.03 -14.83 12.15
N ILE A 39 -14.05 -14.24 12.78
CA ILE A 39 -14.20 -12.80 12.89
C ILE A 39 -12.96 -12.32 13.63
N LYS A 40 -11.93 -11.92 12.87
CA LYS A 40 -10.84 -11.12 13.39
C LYS A 40 -11.49 -9.81 13.81
N THR A 41 -11.79 -9.70 15.10
CA THR A 41 -12.15 -8.43 15.72
C THR A 41 -11.06 -7.44 15.34
N GLU A 42 -11.34 -6.55 14.38
CA GLU A 42 -10.49 -5.38 14.13
C GLU A 42 -10.57 -4.56 15.41
N GLU A 43 -9.60 -4.73 16.31
CA GLU A 43 -9.42 -3.81 17.44
C GLU A 43 -9.49 -2.39 16.90
N GLU A 44 -10.32 -1.55 17.52
CA GLU A 44 -10.37 -0.12 17.27
C GLU A 44 -9.02 0.50 17.67
N ARG A 45 -8.04 0.39 16.78
CA ARG A 45 -6.74 1.04 16.94
C ARG A 45 -6.91 2.51 16.62
N LYS A 46 -6.61 3.33 17.63
CA LYS A 46 -6.58 4.80 17.59
C LYS A 46 -5.77 5.31 16.41
N ASP A 47 -6.20 6.45 15.85
CA ASP A 47 -5.46 7.19 14.83
C ASP A 47 -4.05 7.54 15.31
N LEU A 48 -3.06 7.15 14.51
CA LEU A 48 -1.64 7.41 14.73
C LEU A 48 -1.30 8.85 14.34
N LYS A 49 -0.69 9.62 15.24
CA LYS A 49 -0.16 10.95 14.93
C LYS A 49 1.14 10.82 14.15
N GLN A 50 1.43 11.78 13.27
CA GLN A 50 2.64 11.73 12.42
C GLN A 50 3.95 11.57 13.24
N GLY A 51 4.06 12.21 14.41
CA GLY A 51 5.22 12.09 15.30
C GLY A 51 5.39 10.70 15.93
N GLU A 52 4.35 9.88 15.95
CA GLU A 52 4.34 8.52 16.51
C GLU A 52 4.70 7.47 15.45
N VAL A 53 4.63 7.83 14.16
CA VAL A 53 4.80 6.90 13.03
C VAL A 53 6.16 6.20 13.03
N MET A 54 7.24 6.96 13.25
CA MET A 54 8.60 6.38 13.29
C MET A 54 8.72 5.31 14.38
N GLY A 55 8.22 5.60 15.58
CA GLY A 55 8.24 4.65 16.69
C GLY A 55 7.41 3.39 16.38
N GLU A 56 6.24 3.55 15.78
CA GLU A 56 5.39 2.42 15.40
C GLU A 56 6.03 1.53 14.34
N VAL A 57 6.66 2.12 13.32
CA VAL A 57 7.34 1.37 12.26
C VAL A 57 8.49 0.56 12.81
N LYS A 58 9.27 1.11 13.74
CA LYS A 58 10.36 0.37 14.39
C LYS A 58 9.85 -0.83 15.18
N LYS A 59 8.72 -0.68 15.90
CA LYS A 59 8.07 -1.82 16.57
C LYS A 59 7.63 -2.90 15.58
N MET A 60 7.11 -2.51 14.41
CA MET A 60 6.71 -3.46 13.37
C MET A 60 7.89 -4.26 12.79
N LEU A 61 9.07 -3.66 12.74
CA LEU A 61 10.30 -4.32 12.28
C LEU A 61 10.92 -5.19 13.37
N GLY A 62 10.85 -4.75 14.62
CA GLY A 62 11.53 -5.41 15.74
C GLY A 62 13.04 -5.21 15.70
N GLU A 63 13.68 -5.48 16.84
CA GLU A 63 15.12 -5.23 17.06
C GLU A 63 15.98 -6.48 16.81
N GLU A 64 15.37 -7.62 16.47
CA GLU A 64 16.07 -8.92 16.31
C GLU A 64 17.20 -8.88 15.27
N LYS A 65 17.12 -7.97 14.30
CA LYS A 65 18.11 -7.81 13.21
C LYS A 65 19.04 -6.60 13.41
N GLY A 66 18.95 -5.92 14.56
CA GLY A 66 19.65 -4.67 14.87
C GLY A 66 18.74 -3.44 14.83
N GLU A 67 19.32 -2.25 15.01
CA GLU A 67 18.58 -0.99 15.00
C GLU A 67 18.15 -0.61 13.57
N PRO A 68 16.84 -0.47 13.29
CA PRO A 68 16.37 -0.01 12.00
C PRO A 68 16.61 1.49 11.81
N LEU A 69 17.21 1.84 10.68
CA LEU A 69 17.39 3.21 10.20
C LEU A 69 16.21 3.55 9.27
N CYS A 70 15.51 4.65 9.55
CA CYS A 70 14.30 5.04 8.82
C CYS A 70 14.36 6.48 8.34
N ALA A 71 13.78 6.75 7.17
CA ALA A 71 13.65 8.09 6.61
C ALA A 71 12.32 8.26 5.88
N TRP A 72 11.80 9.49 5.89
CA TRP A 72 10.60 9.82 5.11
C TRP A 72 10.93 10.04 3.63
N LEU A 73 9.94 9.78 2.76
CA LEU A 73 10.02 9.97 1.31
C LEU A 73 8.91 10.91 0.79
N PRO A 74 9.24 11.92 -0.04
CA PRO A 74 10.58 12.46 -0.28
C PRO A 74 11.10 13.26 0.92
N ASN A 75 12.41 13.43 1.05
CA ASN A 75 13.06 14.15 2.16
C ASN A 75 12.87 15.70 2.13
N GLN A 76 11.81 16.23 1.52
CA GLN A 76 11.71 17.67 1.17
C GLN A 76 10.39 18.37 1.54
N GLY A 77 9.56 17.87 2.48
CA GLY A 77 8.36 18.63 2.83
C GLY A 77 7.44 18.11 3.92
N LYS A 78 6.34 18.84 4.13
CA LYS A 78 5.20 18.44 4.98
C LYS A 78 4.25 17.55 4.17
N GLY A 79 3.52 16.65 4.83
CA GLY A 79 2.53 15.78 4.19
C GLY A 79 3.11 14.51 3.56
N LEU A 80 4.15 13.95 4.19
CA LEU A 80 4.82 12.73 3.78
C LEU A 80 3.93 11.52 4.09
N GLU A 81 3.68 10.69 3.07
CA GLU A 81 2.86 9.48 3.18
C GLU A 81 3.71 8.21 3.15
N PHE A 82 4.97 8.30 2.76
CA PHE A 82 5.85 7.14 2.63
C PHE A 82 7.10 7.30 3.46
N LEU A 83 7.58 6.18 3.97
CA LEU A 83 8.82 6.09 4.70
C LEU A 83 9.49 4.76 4.37
N VAL A 84 10.82 4.81 4.31
CA VAL A 84 11.67 3.66 4.05
C VAL A 84 12.50 3.38 5.28
N CYS A 85 12.62 2.11 5.64
CA CYS A 85 13.44 1.64 6.73
C CYS A 85 14.36 0.53 6.27
N VAL A 86 15.52 0.41 6.90
CA VAL A 86 16.49 -0.64 6.61
C VAL A 86 17.28 -0.95 7.86
N TYR A 87 17.74 -2.20 8.02
CA TYR A 87 18.72 -2.49 9.06
C TYR A 87 20.10 -2.06 8.60
N GLU A 88 20.91 -1.54 9.51
CA GLU A 88 22.26 -1.04 9.20
C GLU A 88 23.15 -2.10 8.53
N ASN A 89 22.97 -3.36 8.90
CA ASN A 89 23.66 -4.53 8.35
C ASN A 89 23.01 -5.10 7.06
N GLN A 90 21.88 -4.56 6.59
CA GLN A 90 21.10 -5.10 5.45
C GLN A 90 20.61 -3.99 4.50
N LEU A 91 21.50 -3.10 4.08
CA LEU A 91 21.16 -1.95 3.22
C LEU A 91 20.49 -2.33 1.88
N THR A 92 20.66 -3.56 1.42
CA THR A 92 20.10 -4.07 0.15
C THR A 92 18.66 -4.57 0.25
N THR A 93 18.06 -4.63 1.45
CA THR A 93 16.67 -5.11 1.64
C THR A 93 15.85 -4.09 2.43
N PRO A 94 15.52 -2.95 1.82
CA PRO A 94 14.74 -1.90 2.46
C PRO A 94 13.24 -2.27 2.53
N TYR A 95 12.62 -1.85 3.62
CA TYR A 95 11.18 -1.95 3.87
C TYR A 95 10.51 -0.61 3.56
N LEU A 96 9.44 -0.64 2.77
CA LEU A 96 8.63 0.53 2.47
C LEU A 96 7.35 0.48 3.30
N PHE A 97 6.97 1.62 3.86
CA PHE A 97 5.73 1.79 4.60
C PHE A 97 4.93 2.96 4.07
N HIS A 98 3.61 2.84 4.18
CA HIS A 98 2.64 3.87 3.86
C HIS A 98 1.93 4.32 5.13
N TYR A 99 1.99 5.61 5.44
CA TYR A 99 1.20 6.27 6.47
C TYR A 99 0.00 6.95 5.80
N ASP A 100 -1.21 6.44 6.08
CA ASP A 100 -2.45 6.97 5.55
C ASP A 100 -2.87 8.27 6.26
N LEU A 101 -2.08 9.32 6.07
CA LEU A 101 -2.23 10.63 6.71
C LEU A 101 -3.64 11.21 6.54
N ARG A 102 -4.30 10.89 5.42
CA ARG A 102 -5.60 11.43 5.02
C ARG A 102 -6.76 10.44 5.19
N ASN A 103 -6.51 9.28 5.80
CA ASN A 103 -7.51 8.22 5.99
C ASN A 103 -8.24 7.85 4.67
N GLN A 104 -7.50 7.77 3.56
CA GLN A 104 -8.05 7.40 2.25
C GLN A 104 -8.48 5.93 2.20
N LEU A 105 -7.97 5.10 3.10
CA LEU A 105 -8.32 3.69 3.23
C LEU A 105 -9.54 3.46 4.14
N GLY A 106 -10.06 4.50 4.80
CA GLY A 106 -11.24 4.41 5.68
C GLY A 106 -11.00 3.63 6.97
N LYS A 107 -9.74 3.33 7.31
CA LYS A 107 -9.34 2.54 8.50
C LYS A 107 -8.62 3.38 9.56
N GLY A 108 -8.75 4.70 9.50
CA GLY A 108 -8.03 5.64 10.34
C GLY A 108 -6.62 5.93 9.83
N LYS A 109 -5.94 6.88 10.48
CA LYS A 109 -4.55 7.23 10.17
C LYS A 109 -3.63 6.15 10.71
N ARG A 110 -3.15 5.27 9.84
CA ARG A 110 -2.33 4.12 10.22
C ARG A 110 -1.12 3.99 9.32
N VAL A 111 -0.06 3.39 9.86
CA VAL A 111 1.12 3.00 9.09
C VAL A 111 1.04 1.51 8.76
N LYS A 112 1.36 1.15 7.52
CA LYS A 112 1.32 -0.23 7.03
C LYS A 112 2.55 -0.53 6.18
N GLN A 113 3.09 -1.73 6.30
CA GLN A 113 4.18 -2.19 5.46
C GLN A 113 3.64 -2.52 4.06
N VAL A 114 4.25 -1.92 3.04
CA VAL A 114 3.95 -2.18 1.63
C VAL A 114 4.66 -3.47 1.21
N GLU A 115 3.90 -4.45 0.76
CA GLU A 115 4.42 -5.70 0.20
C GLU A 115 4.77 -5.51 -1.29
N ASN A 116 3.83 -4.94 -2.06
CA ASN A 116 4.08 -4.59 -3.45
C ASN A 116 3.19 -3.44 -3.95
N ILE A 117 3.62 -2.83 -5.04
CA ILE A 117 2.88 -1.80 -5.77
C ILE A 117 2.83 -2.23 -7.23
N THR A 118 1.63 -2.35 -7.79
CA THR A 118 1.44 -2.66 -9.21
C THR A 118 1.34 -1.38 -10.02
N PHE A 119 2.05 -1.32 -11.13
CA PHE A 119 2.04 -0.23 -12.09
C PHE A 119 1.51 -0.72 -13.44
N THR A 120 0.45 -0.09 -13.94
CA THR A 120 -0.01 -0.25 -15.33
C THR A 120 0.57 0.90 -16.16
N LEU A 121 -0.20 1.95 -16.44
CA LEU A 121 0.36 3.22 -16.97
C LEU A 121 0.90 4.14 -15.87
N GLY A 122 0.59 3.79 -14.62
CA GLY A 122 1.02 4.40 -13.38
C GLY A 122 0.58 3.50 -12.21
N PRO A 123 0.76 3.94 -10.95
CA PRO A 123 0.41 3.12 -9.79
C PRO A 123 -1.09 2.82 -9.76
N SER A 124 -1.44 1.54 -9.73
CA SER A 124 -2.82 1.06 -9.80
C SER A 124 -3.28 0.46 -8.48
N THR A 125 -2.52 -0.47 -7.93
CA THR A 125 -2.82 -1.17 -6.67
C THR A 125 -1.62 -1.19 -5.75
N MET A 126 -1.89 -1.17 -4.45
CA MET A 126 -0.89 -1.33 -3.39
C MET A 126 -1.36 -2.46 -2.47
N LYS A 127 -0.49 -3.44 -2.24
CA LYS A 127 -0.74 -4.53 -1.32
C LYS A 127 0.06 -4.30 -0.04
N PHE A 128 -0.61 -4.40 1.11
CA PHE A 128 0.06 -4.37 2.41
C PHE A 128 0.29 -5.78 2.92
N LYS A 129 1.33 -5.94 3.74
CA LYS A 129 1.65 -7.22 4.36
C LYS A 129 0.45 -7.71 5.19
N ASN A 130 0.05 -8.97 4.97
CA ASN A 130 -1.09 -9.63 5.62
C ASN A 130 -2.48 -9.01 5.30
N GLU A 131 -2.59 -8.18 4.28
CA GLU A 131 -3.86 -7.58 3.86
C GLU A 131 -4.11 -7.75 2.35
N SER A 132 -5.36 -7.51 1.95
CA SER A 132 -5.74 -7.45 0.54
C SER A 132 -5.19 -6.20 -0.15
N GLY A 133 -5.03 -6.29 -1.48
CA GLY A 133 -4.62 -5.15 -2.29
C GLY A 133 -5.71 -4.09 -2.36
N VAL A 134 -5.30 -2.82 -2.24
CA VAL A 134 -6.19 -1.66 -2.37
C VAL A 134 -5.84 -0.85 -3.61
N GLY A 135 -6.84 -0.22 -4.22
CA GLY A 135 -6.61 0.72 -5.32
C GLY A 135 -5.89 1.98 -4.82
N VAL A 136 -4.85 2.41 -5.53
CA VAL A 136 -4.12 3.63 -5.21
C VAL A 136 -4.91 4.84 -5.69
N LYS A 137 -5.21 5.77 -4.77
CA LYS A 137 -6.05 6.95 -5.04
C LYS A 137 -5.32 8.25 -4.68
N GLY A 138 -5.91 9.34 -5.16
CA GLY A 138 -5.59 10.71 -4.74
C GLY A 138 -4.10 11.05 -4.79
N ILE A 139 -3.63 11.61 -3.68
CA ILE A 139 -2.27 12.14 -3.54
C ILE A 139 -1.23 11.02 -3.45
N THR A 140 -1.59 9.88 -2.90
CA THR A 140 -0.74 8.69 -2.86
C THR A 140 -0.36 8.27 -4.28
N LYS A 141 -1.31 8.34 -5.22
CA LYS A 141 -1.05 8.08 -6.65
C LYS A 141 -0.03 9.06 -7.23
N LEU A 142 -0.15 10.35 -6.90
CA LEU A 142 0.78 11.39 -7.35
C LEU A 142 2.19 11.20 -6.77
N TYR A 143 2.30 10.90 -5.48
CA TYR A 143 3.57 10.60 -4.82
C TYR A 143 4.28 9.43 -5.48
N LEU A 144 3.59 8.29 -5.61
CA LEU A 144 4.17 7.08 -6.19
C LEU A 144 4.58 7.28 -7.67
N THR A 145 3.77 8.02 -8.43
CA THR A 145 4.11 8.36 -9.83
C THR A 145 5.41 9.16 -9.89
N THR A 146 5.56 10.13 -8.99
CA THR A 146 6.73 11.02 -8.95
C THR A 146 7.99 10.31 -8.47
N LEU A 147 7.85 9.48 -7.42
CA LEU A 147 8.93 8.76 -6.75
C LEU A 147 9.50 7.63 -7.61
N PHE A 148 8.64 6.78 -8.18
CA PHE A 148 9.09 5.55 -8.82
C PHE A 148 9.12 5.64 -10.34
N ARG A 149 8.27 6.46 -10.97
CA ARG A 149 8.23 6.66 -12.43
C ARG A 149 8.17 5.35 -13.25
N GLN A 150 7.56 4.31 -12.71
CA GLN A 150 7.46 2.98 -13.31
C GLN A 150 6.17 2.79 -14.13
N LYS A 151 6.20 1.84 -15.07
CA LYS A 151 5.05 1.43 -15.90
C LYS A 151 5.13 -0.08 -16.18
N HIS A 152 3.98 -0.73 -16.31
CA HIS A 152 3.80 -2.13 -16.70
C HIS A 152 4.67 -3.11 -15.90
N THR A 153 4.72 -2.90 -14.58
CA THR A 153 5.59 -3.67 -13.68
C THR A 153 5.00 -3.72 -12.28
N THR A 154 5.57 -4.59 -11.44
CA THR A 154 5.27 -4.65 -10.01
C THR A 154 6.54 -4.37 -9.25
N LEU A 155 6.48 -3.37 -8.37
CA LEU A 155 7.55 -3.06 -7.43
C LEU A 155 7.34 -3.84 -6.15
N THR A 156 8.28 -4.72 -5.82
CA THR A 156 8.42 -5.35 -4.50
C THR A 156 9.60 -4.70 -3.78
N PRO A 157 9.38 -3.76 -2.84
CA PRO A 157 10.47 -2.97 -2.25
C PRO A 157 11.66 -3.79 -1.74
N GLU A 158 11.39 -4.90 -1.05
CA GLU A 158 12.43 -5.78 -0.48
C GLU A 158 13.29 -6.50 -1.54
N ARG A 159 12.80 -6.62 -2.78
CA ARG A 159 13.50 -7.33 -3.88
C ARG A 159 14.05 -6.39 -4.93
N ASN A 160 13.35 -5.29 -5.17
CA ASN A 160 13.59 -4.40 -6.29
C ASN A 160 14.26 -3.10 -5.85
N CYS A 161 14.36 -2.82 -4.55
CA CYS A 161 14.98 -1.60 -4.06
C CYS A 161 16.19 -1.89 -3.20
N GLN A 162 17.09 -0.91 -3.13
CA GLN A 162 18.26 -0.95 -2.27
C GLN A 162 18.62 0.47 -1.82
N ILE A 163 19.23 0.55 -0.65
CA ILE A 163 19.88 1.75 -0.16
C ILE A 163 21.37 1.62 -0.43
N THR A 164 21.92 2.56 -1.18
CA THR A 164 23.36 2.64 -1.45
C THR A 164 23.95 3.79 -0.65
N LYS A 165 25.06 3.53 0.03
CA LYS A 165 25.85 4.57 0.70
C LYS A 165 26.81 5.17 -0.31
N ASN A 166 26.69 6.47 -0.57
CA ASN A 166 27.70 7.25 -1.26
C ASN A 166 28.57 8.00 -0.23
N ALA A 167 29.72 8.54 -0.63
CA ALA A 167 30.72 9.17 0.24
C ALA A 167 30.20 10.25 1.20
N ARG A 168 28.99 10.78 0.96
CA ARG A 168 28.36 11.81 1.81
C ARG A 168 26.92 11.50 2.26
N ASN A 169 26.17 10.60 1.60
CA ASN A 169 24.73 10.42 1.83
C ASN A 169 24.26 9.00 1.45
N TYR A 170 23.06 8.62 1.92
CA TYR A 170 22.37 7.41 1.47
C TYR A 170 21.39 7.72 0.33
N GLN A 171 21.28 6.80 -0.61
CA GLN A 171 20.41 6.93 -1.77
C GLN A 171 19.50 5.71 -1.90
N PHE A 172 18.20 5.96 -1.94
CA PHE A 172 17.19 4.93 -2.15
C PHE A 172 16.93 4.78 -3.66
N THR A 173 17.18 3.58 -4.18
CA THR A 173 17.04 3.27 -5.60
C THR A 173 16.19 2.04 -5.78
N CYS A 174 15.39 2.01 -6.84
CA CYS A 174 14.60 0.84 -7.20
C CYS A 174 14.78 0.50 -8.68
N THR A 175 14.99 -0.77 -8.98
CA THR A 175 15.07 -1.30 -10.34
C THR A 175 13.72 -1.81 -10.78
N ASP A 176 13.36 -1.56 -12.04
CA ASP A 176 12.21 -2.21 -12.64
C ASP A 176 12.52 -3.70 -12.85
N SER A 177 11.57 -4.57 -12.50
CA SER A 177 11.60 -6.01 -12.76
C SER A 177 11.82 -6.33 -14.26
N ASN A 178 11.32 -5.48 -15.15
CA ASN A 178 11.26 -5.73 -16.59
C ASN A 178 12.30 -4.94 -17.40
N GLN A 179 12.93 -3.94 -16.79
CA GLN A 179 13.95 -3.12 -17.44
C GLN A 179 15.10 -2.95 -16.46
N LYS A 180 16.33 -3.27 -16.86
CA LYS A 180 17.56 -3.03 -16.06
C LYS A 180 17.81 -1.54 -15.71
N ASN A 181 16.83 -0.68 -15.93
CA ASN A 181 16.83 0.74 -15.61
C ASN A 181 16.60 0.91 -14.10
N GLN A 182 17.64 1.40 -13.43
CA GLN A 182 17.57 1.80 -12.05
C GLN A 182 16.94 3.20 -11.95
N VAL A 183 15.89 3.35 -11.16
CA VAL A 183 15.30 4.64 -10.84
C VAL A 183 15.81 5.09 -9.47
N VAL A 184 16.40 6.28 -9.43
CA VAL A 184 16.71 6.96 -8.18
C VAL A 184 15.40 7.54 -7.63
N VAL A 185 14.96 7.00 -6.49
CA VAL A 185 13.72 7.42 -5.84
C VAL A 185 13.95 8.69 -5.01
N GLY A 186 15.11 8.79 -4.36
CA GLY A 186 15.49 9.98 -3.61
C GLY A 186 16.74 9.81 -2.75
N ARG A 187 17.21 10.94 -2.22
CA ARG A 187 18.18 10.94 -1.11
C ARG A 187 17.42 10.65 0.18
N VAL A 188 18.03 9.83 1.04
CA VAL A 188 17.49 9.49 2.35
C VAL A 188 18.53 9.86 3.40
N ASP A 189 18.11 10.65 4.38
CA ASP A 189 18.95 10.96 5.54
C ASP A 189 18.62 9.91 6.60
N LEU A 190 19.40 8.83 6.59
CA LEU A 190 19.29 7.77 7.58
C LEU A 190 19.94 8.25 8.88
N GLU A 191 19.15 8.89 9.74
CA GLU A 191 19.60 9.22 11.09
C GLU A 191 19.36 8.01 12.03
N PRO A 192 20.39 7.58 12.78
CA PRO A 192 20.15 6.74 13.95
C PRO A 192 19.24 7.52 14.90
N VAL A 193 18.12 6.93 15.30
CA VAL A 193 17.25 7.58 16.29
C VAL A 193 18.00 7.55 17.61
N LYS A 194 18.61 8.66 18.00
CA LYS A 194 19.02 8.85 19.38
C LYS A 194 17.74 8.74 20.20
N GLN A 195 17.67 7.70 21.04
CA GLN A 195 16.59 7.55 22.00
C GLN A 195 16.39 8.89 22.72
N SER A 196 15.15 9.34 22.72
CA SER A 196 14.65 10.51 23.44
C SER A 196 15.34 10.68 24.79
N HIS A 197 15.87 11.89 25.01
CA HIS A 197 16.45 12.39 26.26
C HIS A 197 16.02 11.62 27.51
N HIS A 198 16.91 10.77 28.03
CA HIS A 198 16.88 10.43 29.45
C HIS A 198 17.12 11.74 30.22
N LYS A 199 16.04 12.36 30.72
CA LYS A 199 16.13 13.28 31.85
C LYS A 199 16.46 12.42 33.07
N THR A 200 17.73 12.33 33.41
CA THR A 200 18.15 11.88 34.74
C THR A 200 17.62 12.93 35.72
N LEU A 201 16.50 12.63 36.38
CA LEU A 201 16.12 13.34 37.60
C LEU A 201 17.04 12.81 38.70
N THR A 202 18.17 13.48 38.90
CA THR A 202 18.92 13.37 40.15
C THR A 202 18.07 13.95 41.27
N ARG A 203 17.98 13.22 42.38
CA ARG A 203 17.47 13.70 43.66
C ARG A 203 18.59 13.62 44.67
#